data_AF-A0A8E0QM56-F1
#
_entry.id   AF-A0A8E0QM56-F1
#
_cell.length_a   1.000
_cell.length_b   1.000
_cell.length_c   1.000
_cell.angle_alpha   90.00
_cell.angle_beta   90.00
_cell.angle_gamma   90.00
#
_symmetry.space_group_name_H-M   'P 1'
#
loop_
_entity.id
_entity.type
_entity.pdbx_description
1 polymer ?
#
loop_
_entity_poly.entity_id
_entity_poly.type
_entity_poly.pdbx_seq_one_letter_code
_entity_poly.pdbx_strand_id
1 'polypeptide(L)'
;MLPPRVPAGRIPAASRPLLPPSSHGLRHQFRPFTHRSRLLILSPPLGRPQVPFLSPLASTRPLPPLSIHLRQHFARLISTERRDYYKRRLSRGLRIGLTFYAILVLFQVIKLGVYQEEIEHQWPTPSEWSWKSRWCLRSAQALQNPEQIGKLMTNWPMVAGYLRELLERLENPEGEGKGIKEQAEGGILVEGVGRTGFDITAKSEPWRRGYHQALMGAAKAAENLEGWLTDRKQRISAPAEYVVGPSNPRPKPMPAGQKQAPREEDSEPASPSPEVFYMKILTTKGFDTRQKLDAALAYADWLDYKGLQETARDMYAWAMDIAAAGSLVDASKVVNSKTGVLKNDAQALPSENILRVSTALAVHHARQGNLPTALSIFTSVLKARRSLPPPPPDAKPFVLPSIPKSTRDPFVSLFNSIKTMLVPAEYPPPLPSGDEPPVRTPTSACEEAGLMTYIGEIIYASSSREAGLAWTRDAVDMAESTILELGGLEDRNPRHRCAECLRVGLENWKTMVSRLVAQAEREERESIEKAKHAWFGGEKQLEAKALERKRWEAERLILDDRIKKLWPIIDGESGLEGIAPNSSLFV
;
A
#
# COMPACT_ATOMS: atom_id res chain seq x y z
N MET A 1 7.30 52.31 -49.57
CA MET A 1 6.11 53.13 -49.30
C MET A 1 6.41 54.05 -48.11
N LEU A 2 6.09 55.33 -48.25
CA LEU A 2 6.24 56.40 -47.24
C LEU A 2 5.02 56.39 -46.28
N PRO A 3 4.94 57.24 -45.23
CA PRO A 3 5.93 57.51 -44.16
C PRO A 3 5.24 57.66 -42.76
N PRO A 4 5.94 58.01 -41.66
CA PRO A 4 5.31 58.28 -40.36
C PRO A 4 5.02 59.78 -40.13
N ARG A 5 4.26 60.13 -39.06
CA ARG A 5 4.54 61.25 -38.11
C ARG A 5 3.45 61.52 -37.08
N VAL A 6 3.87 62.06 -35.93
CA VAL A 6 3.07 62.75 -34.89
C VAL A 6 3.10 64.26 -35.17
N PRO A 7 1.97 64.98 -35.07
CA PRO A 7 1.83 66.11 -34.12
C PRO A 7 0.42 66.12 -33.47
N ALA A 8 0.20 66.49 -32.19
CA ALA A 8 0.41 67.79 -31.52
C ALA A 8 -0.49 68.95 -32.02
N GLY A 9 -1.38 69.47 -31.16
CA GLY A 9 -1.64 70.92 -31.06
C GLY A 9 -3.05 71.50 -31.27
N ARG A 10 -3.52 72.20 -30.21
CA ARG A 10 -4.23 73.52 -30.18
C ARG A 10 -5.64 73.74 -30.80
N ILE A 11 -6.58 73.96 -29.86
CA ILE A 11 -7.65 75.00 -29.75
C ILE A 11 -7.70 76.10 -30.85
N PRO A 12 -8.88 76.36 -31.47
CA PRO A 12 -9.71 77.56 -31.19
C PRO A 12 -11.15 77.15 -30.76
N ALA A 13 -11.94 77.81 -29.90
CA ALA A 13 -12.27 79.22 -29.61
C ALA A 13 -13.67 79.64 -30.16
N ALA A 14 -14.40 80.46 -29.38
CA ALA A 14 -15.77 80.99 -29.58
C ALA A 14 -16.91 79.93 -29.54
N SER A 15 -18.08 80.20 -28.94
CA SER A 15 -18.78 81.50 -28.86
C SER A 15 -19.58 81.72 -27.56
N ARG A 16 -19.50 82.94 -27.03
CA ARG A 16 -20.57 83.65 -26.27
C ARG A 16 -21.49 84.31 -27.31
N PRO A 17 -22.74 84.72 -27.00
CA PRO A 17 -23.16 85.51 -25.83
C PRO A 17 -24.29 84.78 -25.03
N LEU A 18 -25.17 85.34 -24.17
CA LEU A 18 -25.58 86.70 -23.79
C LEU A 18 -25.76 86.86 -22.25
N LEU A 19 -25.90 88.12 -21.83
CA LEU A 19 -26.70 88.63 -20.70
C LEU A 19 -27.72 89.63 -21.33
N PRO A 20 -28.80 90.13 -20.69
CA PRO A 20 -28.94 90.52 -19.26
C PRO A 20 -30.38 90.21 -18.71
N PRO A 21 -30.96 90.92 -17.71
CA PRO A 21 -30.43 91.79 -16.65
C PRO A 21 -30.78 91.33 -15.21
N SER A 22 -30.33 92.09 -14.22
CA SER A 22 -30.62 91.91 -12.80
C SER A 22 -32.04 92.36 -12.40
N SER A 23 -32.57 91.79 -11.32
CA SER A 23 -33.54 92.46 -10.44
C SER A 23 -33.36 91.94 -9.01
N HIS A 24 -33.46 92.85 -8.03
CA HIS A 24 -33.27 92.53 -6.61
C HIS A 24 -34.46 91.74 -6.05
N GLY A 25 -34.18 90.75 -5.19
CA GLY A 25 -35.20 90.01 -4.45
C GLY A 25 -34.60 89.24 -3.28
N LEU A 26 -34.78 89.74 -2.06
CA LEU A 26 -34.32 89.10 -0.83
C LEU A 26 -34.93 87.70 -0.66
N ARG A 27 -34.11 86.66 -0.67
CA ARG A 27 -34.47 85.34 -0.11
C ARG A 27 -33.34 84.78 0.74
N HIS A 28 -33.57 84.75 2.05
CA HIS A 28 -32.73 84.00 2.98
C HIS A 28 -32.77 82.50 2.63
N GLN A 29 -31.67 81.99 2.07
CA GLN A 29 -31.46 80.55 1.96
C GLN A 29 -30.77 80.05 3.23
N PHE A 30 -31.55 79.42 4.11
CA PHE A 30 -31.03 78.65 5.23
C PHE A 30 -30.13 77.54 4.70
N ARG A 31 -28.82 77.63 4.96
CA ARG A 31 -27.83 76.67 4.47
C ARG A 31 -27.98 75.36 5.26
N PRO A 32 -28.28 74.21 4.62
CA PRO A 32 -28.50 72.97 5.34
C PRO A 32 -27.21 72.46 6.01
N PHE A 33 -27.36 71.90 7.21
CA PHE A 33 -26.29 71.45 8.12
C PHE A 33 -25.58 70.14 7.68
N THR A 34 -25.47 69.89 6.37
CA THR A 34 -24.94 68.65 5.81
C THR A 34 -23.71 68.88 4.94
N HIS A 35 -22.66 69.47 5.51
CA HIS A 35 -21.32 69.42 4.92
C HIS A 35 -20.31 68.89 5.94
N ARG A 36 -19.75 67.70 5.67
CA ARG A 36 -18.68 67.11 6.48
C ARG A 36 -17.32 67.66 6.04
N SER A 37 -16.88 68.78 6.62
CA SER A 37 -15.46 69.10 6.66
C SER A 37 -14.78 68.29 7.77
N ARG A 38 -14.18 67.14 7.40
CA ARG A 38 -13.01 66.66 8.14
C ARG A 38 -11.84 67.58 7.81
N LEU A 39 -10.89 67.70 8.73
CA LEU A 39 -9.73 68.61 8.69
C LEU A 39 -10.08 70.08 9.01
N LEU A 40 -10.07 70.39 10.32
CA LEU A 40 -9.50 71.61 10.92
C LEU A 40 -9.60 71.48 12.45
N ILE A 41 -8.73 70.65 13.02
CA ILE A 41 -8.37 70.74 14.44
C ILE A 41 -7.18 71.68 14.49
N LEU A 42 -7.33 72.86 15.12
CA LEU A 42 -6.32 73.72 15.75
C LEU A 42 -6.80 75.19 15.78
N SER A 43 -7.59 75.52 16.81
CA SER A 43 -7.75 76.83 17.48
C SER A 43 -9.19 76.99 18.02
N PRO A 44 -9.38 77.42 19.28
CA PRO A 44 -10.69 77.80 19.78
C PRO A 44 -11.01 79.26 19.39
N PRO A 45 -12.15 79.56 18.74
CA PRO A 45 -12.59 80.94 18.58
C PRO A 45 -13.00 81.53 19.94
N LEU A 46 -12.37 82.65 20.30
CA LEU A 46 -12.76 83.48 21.44
C LEU A 46 -14.20 83.98 21.24
N GLY A 47 -15.03 83.93 22.30
CA GLY A 47 -16.36 84.56 22.30
C GLY A 47 -17.59 83.65 22.36
N ARG A 48 -17.46 82.34 22.69
CA ARG A 48 -18.65 81.51 22.99
C ARG A 48 -18.94 81.50 24.50
N PRO A 49 -20.12 81.95 24.97
CA PRO A 49 -20.49 81.83 26.37
C PRO A 49 -20.59 80.35 26.77
N GLN A 50 -19.85 79.96 27.80
CA GLN A 50 -19.91 78.62 28.38
C GLN A 50 -21.12 78.51 29.30
N VAL A 51 -22.20 77.88 28.82
CA VAL A 51 -23.30 77.43 29.70
C VAL A 51 -22.80 76.23 30.52
N PRO A 52 -22.74 76.31 31.86
CA PRO A 52 -22.03 75.33 32.70
C PRO A 52 -22.78 74.00 32.91
N PHE A 53 -23.82 73.71 32.12
CA PHE A 53 -24.68 72.53 32.28
C PHE A 53 -24.35 71.36 31.35
N LEU A 54 -23.34 71.49 30.47
CA LEU A 54 -22.96 70.45 29.49
C LEU A 54 -21.46 70.12 29.45
N SER A 55 -20.63 70.70 30.32
CA SER A 55 -19.30 70.16 30.60
C SER A 55 -19.42 69.05 31.66
N PRO A 56 -18.92 67.83 31.41
CA PRO A 56 -18.74 66.88 32.50
C PRO A 56 -17.59 67.41 33.39
N LEU A 57 -17.91 67.86 34.60
CA LEU A 57 -16.91 68.14 35.62
C LEU A 57 -16.11 66.86 35.90
N ALA A 58 -14.86 66.85 35.45
CA ALA A 58 -13.92 65.78 35.69
C ALA A 58 -13.32 65.93 37.10
N SER A 59 -14.08 65.51 38.12
CA SER A 59 -13.52 65.15 39.44
C SER A 59 -14.48 64.25 40.23
N THR A 60 -13.93 63.28 40.96
CA THR A 60 -14.62 62.48 42.00
C THR A 60 -15.83 61.60 41.60
N ARG A 61 -15.67 60.71 40.60
CA ARG A 61 -16.49 59.47 40.55
C ARG A 61 -15.60 58.23 40.34
N PRO A 62 -15.86 57.10 41.03
CA PRO A 62 -15.12 55.87 40.81
C PRO A 62 -15.35 55.37 39.38
N LEU A 63 -14.28 54.95 38.72
CA LEU A 63 -14.35 54.35 37.40
C LEU A 63 -15.19 53.05 37.48
N PRO A 64 -16.30 52.92 36.72
CA PRO A 64 -17.03 51.66 36.68
C PRO A 64 -16.13 50.58 36.04
N PRO A 65 -16.29 49.30 36.42
CA PRO A 65 -15.47 48.22 35.89
C PRO A 65 -15.48 48.19 34.36
N LEU A 66 -14.35 47.80 33.75
CA LEU A 66 -14.11 47.87 32.30
C LEU A 66 -15.24 47.27 31.46
N SER A 67 -15.91 46.22 31.95
CA SER A 67 -17.08 45.60 31.33
C SER A 67 -18.26 46.58 31.17
N ILE A 68 -18.59 47.37 32.20
CA ILE A 68 -19.66 48.37 32.17
C ILE A 68 -19.26 49.56 31.29
N HIS A 69 -18.02 50.02 31.40
CA HIS A 69 -17.52 51.14 30.59
C HIS A 69 -17.52 50.77 29.10
N LEU A 70 -16.99 49.60 28.72
CA LEU A 70 -17.05 49.07 27.36
C LEU A 70 -18.50 48.90 26.90
N ARG A 71 -19.39 48.32 27.71
CA ARG A 71 -20.81 48.13 27.35
C ARG A 71 -21.53 49.45 27.11
N GLN A 72 -21.22 50.51 27.87
CA GLN A 72 -21.75 51.86 27.65
C GLN A 72 -21.17 52.54 26.39
N HIS A 73 -19.87 52.37 26.11
CA HIS A 73 -19.26 52.89 24.87
C HIS A 73 -19.75 52.15 23.62
N PHE A 74 -19.83 50.82 23.65
CA PHE A 74 -20.45 50.05 22.57
C PHE A 74 -21.94 50.40 22.38
N ALA A 75 -22.70 50.58 23.46
CA ALA A 75 -24.08 51.05 23.37
C ALA A 75 -24.21 52.47 22.76
N ARG A 76 -23.28 53.40 23.07
CA ARG A 76 -23.24 54.72 22.43
C ARG A 76 -22.80 54.69 20.96
N LEU A 77 -21.89 53.78 20.59
CA LEU A 77 -21.45 53.60 19.21
C LEU A 77 -22.52 52.93 18.32
N ILE A 78 -23.42 52.15 18.93
CA ILE A 78 -24.59 51.53 18.31
C ILE A 78 -25.83 52.41 18.58
N SER A 79 -25.89 53.57 17.92
CA SER A 79 -27.14 54.34 17.85
C SER A 79 -28.25 53.50 17.20
N THR A 80 -29.51 53.77 17.54
CA THR A 80 -30.69 53.05 17.02
C THR A 80 -30.72 53.02 15.48
N GLU A 81 -30.37 54.13 14.83
CA GLU A 81 -30.24 54.26 13.38
C GLU A 81 -29.17 53.32 12.77
N ARG A 82 -28.07 53.06 13.49
CA ARG A 82 -27.01 52.14 13.04
C ARG A 82 -27.30 50.68 13.34
N ARG A 83 -28.23 50.38 14.26
CA ARG A 83 -28.56 49.00 14.64
C ARG A 83 -29.04 48.18 13.43
N ASP A 84 -29.88 48.74 12.58
CA ASP A 84 -30.35 48.05 11.36
C ASP A 84 -29.31 48.01 10.23
N TYR A 85 -28.35 48.94 10.22
CA TYR A 85 -27.19 48.86 9.32
C TYR A 85 -26.28 47.69 9.73
N TYR A 86 -25.91 47.60 11.02
CA TYR A 86 -25.10 46.50 11.52
C TYR A 86 -25.84 45.16 11.47
N LYS A 87 -27.14 45.10 11.82
CA LYS A 87 -27.96 43.88 11.69
C LYS A 87 -27.98 43.37 10.24
N ARG A 88 -28.16 44.25 9.24
CA ARG A 88 -28.09 43.90 7.82
C ARG A 88 -26.67 43.53 7.35
N ARG A 89 -25.62 44.14 7.91
CA ARG A 89 -24.23 43.82 7.57
C ARG A 89 -23.78 42.49 8.17
N LEU A 90 -24.14 42.21 9.42
CA LEU A 90 -23.92 40.93 10.10
C LEU A 90 -24.74 39.81 9.47
N SER A 91 -26.02 40.02 9.13
CA SER A 91 -26.82 38.97 8.47
C SER A 91 -26.32 38.67 7.05
N ARG A 92 -25.87 39.67 6.28
CA ARG A 92 -25.18 39.44 5.00
C ARG A 92 -23.84 38.74 5.19
N GLY A 93 -23.03 39.15 6.17
CA GLY A 93 -21.76 38.50 6.49
C GLY A 93 -21.92 37.04 6.90
N LEU A 94 -22.91 36.75 7.75
CA LEU A 94 -23.29 35.38 8.13
C LEU A 94 -23.77 34.58 6.92
N ARG A 95 -24.64 35.16 6.07
CA ARG A 95 -25.12 34.48 4.86
C ARG A 95 -23.98 34.14 3.91
N ILE A 96 -23.06 35.08 3.66
CA ILE A 96 -21.87 34.88 2.83
C ILE A 96 -20.94 33.84 3.45
N GLY A 97 -20.70 33.91 4.77
CA GLY A 97 -19.87 32.95 5.51
C GLY A 97 -20.45 31.53 5.48
N LEU A 98 -21.76 31.38 5.67
CA LEU A 98 -22.47 30.11 5.56
C LEU A 98 -22.44 29.56 4.13
N THR A 99 -22.63 30.40 3.10
CA THR A 99 -22.51 29.93 1.71
C THR A 99 -21.08 29.53 1.37
N PHE A 100 -20.06 30.25 1.86
CA PHE A 100 -18.66 29.89 1.65
C PHE A 100 -18.29 28.59 2.37
N TYR A 101 -18.75 28.41 3.62
CA TYR A 101 -18.59 27.16 4.35
C TYR A 101 -19.28 25.99 3.66
N ALA A 102 -20.52 26.17 3.16
CA ALA A 102 -21.22 25.16 2.39
C ALA A 102 -20.47 24.78 1.10
N ILE A 103 -19.91 25.76 0.38
CA ILE A 103 -19.05 25.51 -0.80
C ILE A 103 -17.79 24.72 -0.41
N LEU A 104 -17.14 25.05 0.71
CA LEU A 104 -15.98 24.29 1.20
C LEU A 104 -16.35 22.85 1.58
N VAL A 105 -17.48 22.63 2.25
CA VAL A 105 -17.96 21.28 2.60
C VAL A 105 -18.28 20.48 1.33
N LEU A 106 -18.99 21.07 0.36
CA LEU A 106 -19.25 20.44 -0.93
C LEU A 106 -17.96 20.09 -1.68
N PHE A 107 -16.96 20.98 -1.66
CA PHE A 107 -15.64 20.70 -2.26
C PHE A 107 -14.93 19.52 -1.59
N GLN A 108 -14.99 19.39 -0.26
CA GLN A 108 -14.42 18.22 0.44
C GLN A 108 -15.19 16.93 0.11
N VAL A 109 -16.52 16.98 -0.01
CA VAL A 109 -17.33 15.81 -0.42
C VAL A 109 -17.01 15.39 -1.85
N ILE A 110 -16.88 16.33 -2.79
CA ILE A 110 -16.46 16.05 -4.18
C ILE A 110 -15.05 15.44 -4.20
N LYS A 111 -14.10 16.03 -3.47
CA LYS A 111 -12.73 15.50 -3.37
C LYS A 111 -12.71 14.08 -2.82
N LEU A 112 -13.50 13.78 -1.80
CA LEU A 112 -13.61 12.45 -1.21
C LEU A 112 -14.27 11.45 -2.18
N GLY A 113 -15.27 11.89 -2.95
CA GLY A 113 -15.91 11.08 -3.99
C GLY A 113 -14.95 10.72 -5.12
N VAL A 114 -14.23 11.70 -5.67
CA VAL A 114 -13.21 11.47 -6.72
C VAL A 114 -12.10 10.53 -6.22
N TYR A 115 -11.60 10.74 -5.00
CA TYR A 115 -10.62 9.85 -4.39
C TYR A 115 -11.13 8.41 -4.24
N GLN A 116 -12.39 8.22 -3.84
CA GLN A 116 -12.97 6.89 -3.68
C GLN A 116 -13.28 6.21 -5.03
N GLU A 117 -13.59 6.97 -6.08
CA GLU A 117 -13.73 6.40 -7.43
C GLU A 117 -12.35 6.01 -8.02
N GLU A 118 -11.33 6.84 -7.84
CA GLU A 118 -9.95 6.52 -8.21
C GLU A 118 -9.46 5.22 -7.53
N ILE A 119 -9.81 5.03 -6.25
CA ILE A 119 -9.61 3.79 -5.51
C ILE A 119 -10.50 2.63 -6.04
N GLU A 120 -11.73 2.87 -6.52
CA GLU A 120 -12.57 1.83 -7.14
C GLU A 120 -12.00 1.34 -8.48
N HIS A 121 -11.28 2.20 -9.23
CA HIS A 121 -10.55 1.78 -10.43
C HIS A 121 -9.23 1.04 -10.12
N GLN A 122 -8.56 1.36 -9.01
CA GLN A 122 -7.34 0.65 -8.59
C GLN A 122 -7.68 -0.72 -7.96
N TRP A 123 -8.71 -0.76 -7.11
CA TRP A 123 -9.20 -1.96 -6.44
C TRP A 123 -10.72 -2.09 -6.64
N PRO A 124 -11.17 -2.64 -7.79
CA PRO A 124 -12.58 -2.83 -8.08
C PRO A 124 -13.23 -3.79 -7.09
N THR A 125 -14.50 -3.53 -6.75
CA THR A 125 -15.27 -4.30 -5.75
C THR A 125 -16.58 -4.83 -6.32
N PRO A 126 -17.16 -5.91 -5.78
CA PRO A 126 -18.39 -6.49 -6.31
C PRO A 126 -19.55 -5.48 -6.30
N SER A 127 -20.15 -5.23 -7.46
CA SER A 127 -21.19 -4.20 -7.63
C SER A 127 -22.47 -4.46 -6.84
N GLU A 128 -22.73 -5.73 -6.48
CA GLU A 128 -23.86 -6.18 -5.67
C GLU A 128 -23.72 -5.83 -4.17
N TRP A 129 -22.52 -5.47 -3.71
CA TRP A 129 -22.26 -5.11 -2.32
C TRP A 129 -22.74 -3.68 -2.02
N SER A 130 -23.15 -3.44 -0.77
CA SER A 130 -23.49 -2.08 -0.36
C SER A 130 -22.29 -1.15 -0.47
N TRP A 131 -22.56 0.15 -0.65
CA TRP A 131 -21.52 1.17 -0.69
C TRP A 131 -20.61 1.14 0.55
N LYS A 132 -21.14 0.80 1.73
CA LYS A 132 -20.35 0.67 2.96
C LYS A 132 -19.40 -0.53 2.91
N SER A 133 -19.88 -1.69 2.49
CA SER A 133 -19.05 -2.90 2.36
C SER A 133 -17.94 -2.70 1.31
N ARG A 134 -18.28 -2.11 0.16
CA ARG A 134 -17.30 -1.72 -0.86
C ARG A 134 -16.29 -0.69 -0.35
N TRP A 135 -16.72 0.29 0.46
CA TRP A 135 -15.85 1.28 1.10
C TRP A 135 -14.85 0.62 2.05
N CYS A 136 -15.30 -0.35 2.88
CA CYS A 136 -14.44 -1.06 3.82
C CYS A 136 -13.38 -1.90 3.11
N LEU A 137 -13.75 -2.69 2.09
CA LEU A 137 -12.77 -3.50 1.34
C LEU A 137 -11.72 -2.62 0.65
N ARG A 138 -12.16 -1.58 -0.04
CA ARG A 138 -11.28 -0.60 -0.69
C ARG A 138 -10.36 0.10 0.30
N SER A 139 -10.88 0.58 1.43
CA SER A 139 -10.08 1.23 2.47
C SER A 139 -9.04 0.29 3.08
N ALA A 140 -9.36 -1.00 3.21
CA ALA A 140 -8.43 -2.02 3.69
C ALA A 140 -7.33 -2.32 2.66
N GLN A 141 -7.69 -2.60 1.40
CA GLN A 141 -6.73 -2.85 0.32
C GLN A 141 -5.82 -1.65 0.06
N ALA A 142 -6.38 -0.45 0.09
CA ALA A 142 -5.67 0.82 0.08
C ALA A 142 -4.62 0.90 1.22
N LEU A 143 -5.04 0.66 2.47
CA LEU A 143 -4.14 0.71 3.63
C LEU A 143 -3.10 -0.43 3.68
N GLN A 144 -3.31 -1.53 2.96
CA GLN A 144 -2.34 -2.62 2.78
C GLN A 144 -1.26 -2.31 1.73
N ASN A 145 -1.52 -1.38 0.80
CA ASN A 145 -0.61 -0.97 -0.27
C ASN A 145 -0.20 0.51 -0.08
N PRO A 146 0.63 0.83 0.93
CA PRO A 146 0.82 2.20 1.39
C PRO A 146 1.54 3.06 0.32
N GLU A 147 2.41 2.46 -0.48
CA GLU A 147 3.17 3.11 -1.55
C GLU A 147 2.26 3.76 -2.61
N GLN A 148 1.20 3.07 -3.01
CA GLN A 148 0.23 3.56 -4.00
C GLN A 148 -0.57 4.78 -3.51
N ILE A 149 -0.51 5.08 -2.21
CA ILE A 149 -1.18 6.20 -1.53
C ILE A 149 -0.17 7.26 -1.05
N GLY A 150 1.14 7.04 -1.26
CA GLY A 150 2.19 7.92 -0.75
C GLY A 150 2.33 7.86 0.79
N LYS A 151 2.02 6.72 1.41
CA LYS A 151 2.30 6.43 2.82
C LYS A 151 3.52 5.51 2.92
N LEU A 152 4.26 5.62 4.03
CA LEU A 152 5.46 4.80 4.26
C LEU A 152 5.14 3.43 4.90
N MET A 153 4.09 3.33 5.70
CA MET A 153 3.77 2.13 6.47
C MET A 153 2.27 1.84 6.46
N THR A 154 1.93 0.56 6.51
CA THR A 154 0.55 0.06 6.70
C THR A 154 0.09 0.35 8.13
N ASN A 155 -1.22 0.64 8.30
CA ASN A 155 -1.83 0.72 9.62
C ASN A 155 -2.71 -0.52 9.82
N TRP A 156 -2.09 -1.59 10.29
CA TRP A 156 -2.75 -2.88 10.51
C TRP A 156 -4.00 -2.80 11.41
N PRO A 157 -4.03 -2.03 12.53
CA PRO A 157 -5.25 -1.86 13.31
C PRO A 157 -6.43 -1.30 12.52
N MET A 158 -6.22 -0.32 11.64
CA MET A 158 -7.28 0.19 10.77
C MET A 158 -7.70 -0.82 9.71
N VAL A 159 -6.76 -1.57 9.12
CA VAL A 159 -7.06 -2.65 8.16
C VAL A 159 -7.95 -3.71 8.80
N ALA A 160 -7.57 -4.22 9.97
CA ALA A 160 -8.36 -5.20 10.72
C ALA A 160 -9.73 -4.62 11.13
N GLY A 161 -9.79 -3.35 11.52
CA GLY A 161 -11.06 -2.66 11.83
C GLY A 161 -12.04 -2.64 10.65
N TYR A 162 -11.58 -2.22 9.47
CA TYR A 162 -12.42 -2.21 8.25
C TYR A 162 -12.82 -3.62 7.80
N LEU A 163 -11.91 -4.59 7.88
CA LEU A 163 -12.19 -5.96 7.46
C LEU A 163 -13.10 -6.71 8.44
N ARG A 164 -12.98 -6.47 9.75
CA ARG A 164 -13.95 -6.97 10.73
C ARG A 164 -15.35 -6.43 10.44
N GLU A 165 -15.50 -5.13 10.27
CA GLU A 165 -16.80 -4.52 9.93
C GLU A 165 -17.35 -5.04 8.59
N LEU A 166 -16.49 -5.32 7.62
CA LEU A 166 -16.88 -5.93 6.35
C LEU A 166 -17.40 -7.37 6.55
N LEU A 167 -16.66 -8.21 7.26
CA LEU A 167 -17.03 -9.61 7.51
C LEU A 167 -18.31 -9.71 8.34
N GLU A 168 -18.46 -8.91 9.40
CA GLU A 168 -19.69 -8.81 10.20
C GLU A 168 -20.94 -8.47 9.34
N ARG A 169 -20.78 -7.67 8.28
CA ARG A 169 -21.86 -7.33 7.35
C ARG A 169 -22.13 -8.40 6.29
N LEU A 170 -21.07 -9.01 5.74
CA LEU A 170 -21.17 -10.04 4.72
C LEU A 170 -21.70 -11.36 5.30
N GLU A 171 -21.53 -11.61 6.59
CA GLU A 171 -21.94 -12.85 7.26
C GLU A 171 -23.30 -12.70 7.96
N ASN A 172 -23.82 -11.48 8.13
CA ASN A 172 -25.14 -11.25 8.71
C ASN A 172 -26.26 -11.74 7.75
N PRO A 173 -27.08 -12.75 8.13
CA PRO A 173 -28.12 -13.33 7.28
C PRO A 173 -29.28 -12.37 6.98
N GLU A 174 -29.51 -11.36 7.83
CA GLU A 174 -30.53 -10.33 7.60
C GLU A 174 -30.06 -9.25 6.60
N GLY A 175 -28.75 -9.15 6.36
CA GLY A 175 -28.12 -8.17 5.50
C GLY A 175 -27.53 -8.76 4.22
N GLU A 176 -26.27 -8.45 3.94
CA GLU A 176 -25.57 -8.90 2.73
C GLU A 176 -25.24 -10.39 2.76
N GLY A 177 -25.32 -11.05 3.93
CA GLY A 177 -25.20 -12.49 4.11
C GLY A 177 -26.44 -13.31 3.78
N LYS A 178 -27.53 -12.68 3.33
CA LYS A 178 -28.75 -13.40 2.92
C LYS A 178 -28.44 -14.52 1.91
N GLY A 179 -28.81 -15.76 2.25
CA GLY A 179 -28.60 -16.95 1.43
C GLY A 179 -27.33 -17.75 1.75
N ILE A 180 -26.48 -17.28 2.67
CA ILE A 180 -25.43 -18.09 3.28
C ILE A 180 -26.07 -19.11 4.23
N LYS A 181 -25.51 -20.33 4.31
CA LYS A 181 -25.93 -21.36 5.27
C LYS A 181 -24.74 -21.79 6.13
N GLU A 182 -24.98 -22.19 7.38
CA GLU A 182 -24.00 -22.95 8.16
C GLU A 182 -23.91 -24.38 7.59
N GLN A 183 -22.70 -24.95 7.51
CA GLN A 183 -22.47 -26.21 6.77
C GLN A 183 -22.99 -27.48 7.48
N ALA A 184 -23.29 -27.38 8.78
CA ALA A 184 -23.93 -28.41 9.59
C ALA A 184 -24.67 -27.72 10.74
N GLU A 185 -25.68 -28.36 11.34
CA GLU A 185 -26.30 -27.88 12.58
C GLU A 185 -25.26 -27.92 13.72
N GLY A 186 -24.67 -26.76 14.03
CA GLY A 186 -23.55 -26.61 14.98
C GLY A 186 -22.23 -26.11 14.36
N GLY A 187 -22.11 -26.15 13.03
CA GLY A 187 -20.89 -25.78 12.29
C GLY A 187 -19.77 -26.83 12.36
N ILE A 188 -18.77 -26.73 11.48
CA ILE A 188 -17.54 -27.52 11.63
C ILE A 188 -16.76 -26.91 12.78
N LEU A 189 -16.77 -27.55 13.94
CA LEU A 189 -16.00 -27.13 15.10
C LEU A 189 -14.57 -27.64 14.93
N VAL A 190 -13.66 -26.75 14.53
CA VAL A 190 -12.22 -27.02 14.60
C VAL A 190 -11.76 -26.68 16.02
N GLU A 191 -11.09 -27.62 16.68
CA GLU A 191 -10.60 -27.44 18.06
C GLU A 191 -9.69 -26.21 18.15
N GLY A 192 -9.88 -25.38 19.20
CA GLY A 192 -9.16 -24.10 19.37
C GLY A 192 -9.68 -22.93 18.51
N VAL A 193 -10.34 -23.19 17.38
CA VAL A 193 -10.72 -22.17 16.38
C VAL A 193 -12.20 -21.75 16.47
N GLY A 194 -13.08 -22.68 16.82
CA GLY A 194 -14.53 -22.44 16.95
C GLY A 194 -15.34 -22.83 15.70
N ARG A 195 -16.47 -22.15 15.45
CA ARG A 195 -17.37 -22.45 14.31
C ARG A 195 -16.70 -22.06 13.00
N THR A 196 -16.47 -23.03 12.12
CA THR A 196 -15.86 -22.80 10.80
C THR A 196 -16.77 -23.21 9.64
N GLY A 197 -16.56 -22.56 8.50
CA GLY A 197 -17.14 -22.93 7.20
C GLY A 197 -18.58 -22.50 6.99
N PHE A 198 -18.80 -21.56 6.07
CA PHE A 198 -20.12 -21.30 5.50
C PHE A 198 -20.33 -22.11 4.22
N ASP A 199 -21.58 -22.38 3.83
CA ASP A 199 -21.92 -22.73 2.45
C ASP A 199 -22.31 -21.45 1.69
N ILE A 200 -21.47 -21.06 0.73
CA ILE A 200 -21.63 -19.85 -0.08
C ILE A 200 -21.92 -20.19 -1.55
N THR A 201 -22.24 -21.44 -1.92
CA THR A 201 -22.53 -21.82 -3.32
C THR A 201 -23.75 -21.11 -3.91
N ALA A 202 -24.65 -20.60 -3.07
CA ALA A 202 -25.81 -19.80 -3.48
C ALA A 202 -25.48 -18.34 -3.84
N LYS A 203 -24.24 -17.89 -3.64
CA LYS A 203 -23.77 -16.53 -3.93
C LYS A 203 -23.14 -16.44 -5.33
N SER A 204 -23.17 -15.25 -5.90
CA SER A 204 -22.54 -14.95 -7.19
C SER A 204 -21.02 -15.19 -7.14
N GLU A 205 -20.39 -15.28 -8.30
CA GLU A 205 -18.94 -15.43 -8.40
C GLU A 205 -18.18 -14.18 -7.88
N PRO A 206 -18.54 -12.93 -8.25
CA PRO A 206 -17.94 -11.72 -7.68
C PRO A 206 -18.07 -11.63 -6.16
N TRP A 207 -19.23 -11.96 -5.60
CA TRP A 207 -19.44 -11.98 -4.15
C TRP A 207 -18.45 -12.91 -3.45
N ARG A 208 -18.29 -14.13 -3.99
CA ARG A 208 -17.37 -15.14 -3.43
C ARG A 208 -15.91 -14.69 -3.53
N ARG A 209 -15.48 -14.08 -4.63
CA ARG A 209 -14.12 -13.50 -4.73
C ARG A 209 -13.89 -12.34 -3.76
N GLY A 210 -14.84 -11.41 -3.64
CA GLY A 210 -14.75 -10.34 -2.66
C GLY A 210 -14.67 -10.86 -1.22
N TYR A 211 -15.45 -11.89 -0.89
CA TYR A 211 -15.43 -12.51 0.44
C TYR A 211 -14.11 -13.25 0.72
N HIS A 212 -13.55 -13.97 -0.26
CA HIS A 212 -12.21 -14.56 -0.18
C HIS A 212 -11.13 -13.49 0.06
N GLN A 213 -11.15 -12.39 -0.70
CA GLN A 213 -10.23 -11.26 -0.52
C GLN A 213 -10.35 -10.63 0.88
N ALA A 214 -11.56 -10.49 1.40
CA ALA A 214 -11.81 -9.98 2.75
C ALA A 214 -11.23 -10.91 3.83
N LEU A 215 -11.43 -12.23 3.71
CA LEU A 215 -10.90 -13.22 4.65
C LEU A 215 -9.36 -13.30 4.58
N MET A 216 -8.76 -13.37 3.38
CA MET A 216 -7.29 -13.37 3.22
C MET A 216 -6.67 -12.08 3.75
N GLY A 217 -7.30 -10.94 3.50
CA GLY A 217 -6.86 -9.66 4.05
C GLY A 217 -6.98 -9.59 5.58
N ALA A 218 -8.00 -10.22 6.16
CA ALA A 218 -8.21 -10.28 7.61
C ALA A 218 -7.19 -11.21 8.28
N ALA A 219 -6.89 -12.35 7.65
CA ALA A 219 -5.83 -13.24 8.06
C ALA A 219 -4.48 -12.51 8.09
N LYS A 220 -4.07 -11.88 6.98
CA LYS A 220 -2.82 -11.10 6.91
C LYS A 220 -2.77 -9.95 7.93
N ALA A 221 -3.90 -9.30 8.19
CA ALA A 221 -3.98 -8.27 9.23
C ALA A 221 -3.84 -8.86 10.65
N ALA A 222 -4.38 -10.06 10.89
CA ALA A 222 -4.24 -10.78 12.16
C ALA A 222 -2.78 -11.19 12.43
N GLU A 223 -2.06 -11.68 11.42
CA GLU A 223 -0.64 -12.06 11.54
C GLU A 223 0.23 -10.89 12.03
N ASN A 224 -0.03 -9.70 11.47
CA ASN A 224 0.69 -8.47 11.79
C ASN A 224 0.22 -7.81 13.11
N LEU A 225 -0.92 -8.23 13.66
CA LEU A 225 -1.48 -7.77 14.93
C LEU A 225 -1.34 -8.80 16.06
N GLU A 226 -0.63 -9.88 15.83
CA GLU A 226 -0.44 -10.91 16.85
C GLU A 226 0.37 -10.34 18.04
N GLY A 227 -0.12 -10.58 19.27
CA GLY A 227 0.44 -9.96 20.47
C GLY A 227 0.13 -8.46 20.63
N TRP A 228 -0.67 -7.85 19.75
CA TRP A 228 -1.22 -6.52 19.96
C TRP A 228 -2.49 -6.56 20.81
N LEU A 229 -2.68 -5.49 21.58
CA LEU A 229 -3.83 -5.30 22.46
C LEU A 229 -4.56 -4.02 22.06
N THR A 230 -5.89 -4.06 22.12
CA THR A 230 -6.78 -2.92 21.88
C THR A 230 -7.50 -2.54 23.18
N ASP A 231 -7.30 -1.30 23.62
CA ASP A 231 -8.01 -0.72 24.76
C ASP A 231 -9.48 -0.46 24.37
N ARG A 232 -10.42 -1.05 25.10
CA ARG A 232 -11.87 -0.91 24.85
C ARG A 232 -12.39 0.52 25.03
N LYS A 233 -11.80 1.28 25.96
CA LYS A 233 -12.21 2.65 26.30
C LYS A 233 -11.62 3.66 25.31
N GLN A 234 -10.34 3.51 24.97
CA GLN A 234 -9.64 4.44 24.07
C GLN A 234 -9.80 4.10 22.59
N ARG A 235 -10.15 2.84 22.25
CA ARG A 235 -10.16 2.29 20.88
C ARG A 235 -8.81 2.45 20.15
N ILE A 236 -7.73 2.44 20.93
CA ILE A 236 -6.35 2.46 20.45
C ILE A 236 -5.80 1.03 20.53
N SER A 237 -5.18 0.57 19.46
CA SER A 237 -4.43 -0.68 19.42
C SER A 237 -2.93 -0.39 19.51
N ALA A 238 -2.22 -1.12 20.37
CA ALA A 238 -0.78 -1.01 20.56
C ALA A 238 -0.15 -2.39 20.80
N PRO A 239 1.14 -2.59 20.48
CA PRO A 239 1.88 -3.77 20.91
C PRO A 239 1.91 -3.89 22.44
N ALA A 240 1.89 -5.12 22.98
CA ALA A 240 1.91 -5.36 24.43
C ALA A 240 3.10 -4.71 25.18
N GLU A 241 4.21 -4.43 24.50
CA GLU A 241 5.38 -3.71 25.05
C GLU A 241 5.04 -2.30 25.60
N TYR A 242 3.95 -1.70 25.12
CA TYR A 242 3.51 -0.35 25.46
C TYR A 242 2.32 -0.33 26.44
N VAL A 243 1.74 -1.49 26.73
CA VAL A 243 0.54 -1.62 27.57
C VAL A 243 0.96 -1.71 29.04
N VAL A 244 0.34 -0.89 29.90
CA VAL A 244 0.58 -0.90 31.35
C VAL A 244 -0.22 -2.04 31.97
N GLY A 245 0.44 -2.97 32.67
CA GLY A 245 -0.27 -4.03 33.38
C GLY A 245 0.61 -4.94 34.23
N PRO A 246 0.03 -5.94 34.91
CA PRO A 246 0.78 -6.92 35.70
C PRO A 246 1.81 -7.69 34.85
N SER A 247 1.51 -7.98 33.58
CA SER A 247 2.43 -8.68 32.67
C SER A 247 3.57 -7.78 32.19
N ASN A 248 3.38 -6.46 32.20
CA ASN A 248 4.36 -5.46 31.80
C ASN A 248 4.32 -4.25 32.76
N PRO A 249 5.01 -4.33 33.92
CA PRO A 249 4.99 -3.27 34.92
C PRO A 249 5.85 -2.05 34.56
N ARG A 250 6.61 -2.11 33.46
CA ARG A 250 7.47 -1.00 32.96
C ARG A 250 7.40 -0.92 31.43
N PRO A 251 6.27 -0.49 30.86
CA PRO A 251 6.12 -0.41 29.41
C PRO A 251 7.02 0.64 28.79
N LYS A 252 7.29 0.47 27.49
CA LYS A 252 7.97 1.48 26.67
C LYS A 252 7.10 2.75 26.57
N PRO A 253 7.69 3.96 26.50
CA PRO A 253 6.93 5.19 26.34
C PRO A 253 6.21 5.20 24.99
N MET A 254 4.94 5.62 24.96
CA MET A 254 4.15 5.71 23.73
C MET A 254 4.80 6.63 22.68
N PRO A 255 4.65 6.33 21.38
CA PRO A 255 5.02 7.25 20.31
C PRO A 255 4.34 8.62 20.46
N ALA A 256 5.03 9.68 20.02
CA ALA A 256 4.59 11.05 20.18
C ALA A 256 3.21 11.30 19.54
N GLY A 257 2.26 11.80 20.35
CA GLY A 257 0.90 12.14 19.92
C GLY A 257 -0.21 11.47 20.75
N GLN A 258 0.09 10.34 21.41
CA GLN A 258 -0.87 9.67 22.29
C GLN A 258 -0.68 10.15 23.74
N LYS A 259 -1.78 10.48 24.43
CA LYS A 259 -1.75 11.14 25.75
C LYS A 259 -1.78 10.20 26.95
N GLN A 260 -2.26 8.98 26.76
CA GLN A 260 -2.47 8.00 27.83
C GLN A 260 -2.06 6.63 27.31
N ALA A 261 -1.28 5.88 28.10
CA ALA A 261 -0.94 4.51 27.77
C ALA A 261 -2.17 3.60 27.99
N PRO A 262 -2.41 2.62 27.10
CA PRO A 262 -3.45 1.61 27.30
C PRO A 262 -3.15 0.76 28.54
N ARG A 263 -4.20 0.25 29.20
CA ARG A 263 -4.08 -0.65 30.35
C ARG A 263 -4.47 -2.07 29.99
N GLU A 264 -3.76 -3.04 30.54
CA GLU A 264 -4.01 -4.48 30.35
C GLU A 264 -5.42 -4.88 30.85
N GLU A 265 -5.88 -4.29 31.97
CA GLU A 265 -7.22 -4.53 32.55
C GLU A 265 -8.39 -4.16 31.63
N ASP A 266 -8.19 -3.20 30.71
CA ASP A 266 -9.19 -2.68 29.77
C ASP A 266 -8.96 -3.17 28.33
N SER A 267 -7.97 -4.03 28.14
CA SER A 267 -7.48 -4.45 26.83
C SER A 267 -8.01 -5.82 26.42
N GLU A 268 -8.23 -5.99 25.13
CA GLU A 268 -8.53 -7.27 24.48
C GLU A 268 -7.56 -7.51 23.31
N PRO A 269 -7.34 -8.75 22.86
CA PRO A 269 -6.53 -9.02 21.66
C PRO A 269 -7.02 -8.20 20.46
N ALA A 270 -6.10 -7.53 19.76
CA ALA A 270 -6.45 -6.61 18.69
C ALA A 270 -7.10 -7.29 17.46
N SER A 271 -6.83 -8.58 17.29
CA SER A 271 -7.44 -9.46 16.30
C SER A 271 -7.63 -10.86 16.92
N PRO A 272 -8.62 -11.66 16.47
CA PRO A 272 -8.57 -13.12 16.66
C PRO A 272 -7.34 -13.72 15.94
N SER A 273 -7.01 -14.97 16.28
CA SER A 273 -5.90 -15.73 15.66
C SER A 273 -6.03 -15.79 14.12
N PRO A 274 -4.93 -15.68 13.35
CA PRO A 274 -4.94 -15.81 11.89
C PRO A 274 -5.60 -17.11 11.40
N GLU A 275 -5.38 -18.20 12.14
CA GLU A 275 -5.97 -19.52 11.93
C GLU A 275 -7.50 -19.48 11.78
N VAL A 276 -8.20 -18.61 12.52
CA VAL A 276 -9.66 -18.44 12.44
C VAL A 276 -10.09 -18.03 11.03
N PHE A 277 -9.30 -17.19 10.36
CA PHE A 277 -9.60 -16.77 8.99
C PHE A 277 -9.18 -17.82 7.96
N TYR A 278 -8.00 -18.43 8.11
CA TYR A 278 -7.53 -19.46 7.18
C TYR A 278 -8.40 -20.72 7.21
N MET A 279 -8.65 -21.29 8.40
CA MET A 279 -9.52 -22.47 8.54
C MET A 279 -10.94 -22.19 8.05
N LYS A 280 -11.44 -20.96 8.21
CA LYS A 280 -12.75 -20.55 7.65
C LYS A 280 -12.76 -20.53 6.12
N ILE A 281 -11.66 -20.18 5.45
CA ILE A 281 -11.55 -20.30 3.99
C ILE A 281 -11.55 -21.78 3.58
N LEU A 282 -10.71 -22.59 4.20
CA LEU A 282 -10.50 -24.00 3.83
C LEU A 282 -11.78 -24.82 4.01
N THR A 283 -12.50 -24.60 5.11
CA THR A 283 -13.78 -25.26 5.42
C THR A 283 -14.97 -24.69 4.64
N THR A 284 -14.92 -23.44 4.15
CA THR A 284 -16.03 -22.85 3.40
C THR A 284 -16.25 -23.55 2.05
N LYS A 285 -17.51 -23.80 1.71
CA LYS A 285 -17.93 -24.50 0.49
C LYS A 285 -18.41 -23.51 -0.55
N GLY A 286 -17.88 -23.64 -1.77
CA GLY A 286 -18.12 -22.71 -2.88
C GLY A 286 -16.94 -21.81 -3.23
N PHE A 287 -15.83 -21.86 -2.49
CA PHE A 287 -14.54 -21.35 -2.97
C PHE A 287 -13.91 -22.32 -3.99
N ASP A 288 -13.18 -21.73 -4.93
CA ASP A 288 -12.42 -22.41 -5.98
C ASP A 288 -11.15 -23.09 -5.44
N THR A 289 -10.59 -24.08 -6.17
CA THR A 289 -9.40 -24.83 -5.76
C THR A 289 -8.25 -23.89 -5.42
N ARG A 290 -7.98 -22.92 -6.32
CA ARG A 290 -6.97 -21.86 -6.11
C ARG A 290 -7.16 -21.08 -4.83
N GLN A 291 -8.39 -20.70 -4.51
CA GLN A 291 -8.71 -19.86 -3.35
C GLN A 291 -8.43 -20.58 -2.04
N LYS A 292 -8.70 -21.89 -1.99
CA LYS A 292 -8.35 -22.76 -0.86
C LYS A 292 -6.85 -23.00 -0.80
N LEU A 293 -6.21 -23.25 -1.94
CA LEU A 293 -4.77 -23.44 -2.06
C LEU A 293 -3.97 -22.23 -1.54
N ASP A 294 -4.37 -21.02 -1.95
CA ASP A 294 -3.75 -19.75 -1.54
C ASP A 294 -3.87 -19.54 -0.02
N ALA A 295 -4.98 -19.97 0.59
CA ALA A 295 -5.17 -19.93 2.05
C ALA A 295 -4.36 -21.01 2.79
N ALA A 296 -4.29 -22.23 2.26
CA ALA A 296 -3.53 -23.32 2.86
C ALA A 296 -2.02 -23.03 2.85
N LEU A 297 -1.50 -22.53 1.73
CA LEU A 297 -0.10 -22.15 1.59
C LEU A 297 0.27 -20.97 2.50
N ALA A 298 -0.54 -19.91 2.55
CA ALA A 298 -0.28 -18.78 3.44
C ALA A 298 -0.32 -19.19 4.93
N TYR A 299 -1.25 -20.07 5.31
CA TYR A 299 -1.30 -20.59 6.68
C TYR A 299 -0.09 -21.47 7.02
N ALA A 300 0.36 -22.32 6.09
CA ALA A 300 1.57 -23.13 6.26
C ALA A 300 2.83 -22.25 6.38
N ASP A 301 2.96 -21.21 5.54
CA ASP A 301 4.06 -20.23 5.61
C ASP A 301 4.09 -19.48 6.97
N TRP A 302 2.92 -19.14 7.52
CA TRP A 302 2.81 -18.54 8.85
C TRP A 302 3.19 -19.51 9.98
N LEU A 303 2.75 -20.77 9.91
CA LEU A 303 3.16 -21.81 10.88
C LEU A 303 4.67 -22.05 10.84
N ASP A 304 5.27 -22.04 9.65
CA ASP A 304 6.74 -22.11 9.46
C ASP A 304 7.44 -20.93 10.10
N TYR A 305 6.95 -19.71 9.89
CA TYR A 305 7.46 -18.49 10.53
C TYR A 305 7.35 -18.54 12.08
N LYS A 306 6.33 -19.24 12.62
CA LYS A 306 6.19 -19.50 14.06
C LYS A 306 7.09 -20.60 14.59
N GLY A 307 7.79 -21.34 13.73
CA GLY A 307 8.58 -22.51 14.12
C GLY A 307 7.74 -23.75 14.42
N LEU A 308 6.45 -23.77 14.06
CA LEU A 308 5.54 -24.90 14.27
C LEU A 308 5.63 -25.89 13.10
N GLN A 309 6.82 -26.50 12.98
CA GLN A 309 7.28 -27.22 11.78
C GLN A 309 6.41 -28.43 11.38
N GLU A 310 5.98 -29.27 12.32
CA GLU A 310 5.15 -30.45 12.00
C GLU A 310 3.74 -30.03 11.56
N THR A 311 3.13 -29.03 12.20
CA THR A 311 1.82 -28.52 11.75
C THR A 311 1.91 -27.78 10.41
N ALA A 312 3.01 -27.06 10.13
CA ALA A 312 3.25 -26.46 8.83
C ALA A 312 3.35 -27.54 7.74
N ARG A 313 4.07 -28.63 8.02
CA ARG A 313 4.18 -29.80 7.15
C ARG A 313 2.83 -30.45 6.86
N ASP A 314 1.99 -30.64 7.88
CA ASP A 314 0.63 -31.17 7.73
C ASP A 314 -0.25 -30.23 6.88
N MET A 315 -0.08 -28.91 7.02
CA MET A 315 -0.77 -27.94 6.15
C MET A 315 -0.26 -27.94 4.70
N TYR A 316 1.04 -28.11 4.45
CA TYR A 316 1.57 -28.32 3.09
C TYR A 316 1.10 -29.64 2.48
N ALA A 317 0.96 -30.71 3.28
CA ALA A 317 0.36 -31.97 2.83
C ALA A 317 -1.12 -31.77 2.47
N TRP A 318 -1.89 -31.06 3.29
CA TRP A 318 -3.29 -30.74 2.97
C TRP A 318 -3.42 -29.83 1.74
N ALA A 319 -2.50 -28.86 1.56
CA ALA A 319 -2.42 -28.06 0.34
C ALA A 319 -2.16 -28.93 -0.91
N MET A 320 -1.33 -29.98 -0.78
CA MET A 320 -1.08 -30.94 -1.85
C MET A 320 -2.32 -31.79 -2.14
N ASP A 321 -3.08 -32.20 -1.13
CA ASP A 321 -4.34 -32.93 -1.30
C ASP A 321 -5.41 -32.05 -1.98
N ILE A 322 -5.47 -30.76 -1.65
CA ILE A 322 -6.33 -29.77 -2.34
C ILE A 322 -5.93 -29.65 -3.82
N ALA A 323 -4.63 -29.52 -4.12
CA ALA A 323 -4.12 -29.45 -5.49
C ALA A 323 -4.38 -30.74 -6.29
N ALA A 324 -4.25 -31.89 -5.64
CA ALA A 324 -4.50 -33.20 -6.21
C ALA A 324 -5.99 -33.42 -6.51
N ALA A 325 -6.88 -32.96 -5.63
CA ALA A 325 -8.33 -33.06 -5.79
C ALA A 325 -8.89 -32.19 -6.91
N GLY A 326 -8.26 -31.04 -7.21
CA GLY A 326 -8.60 -30.21 -8.36
C GLY A 326 -8.03 -30.70 -9.70
N SER A 327 -7.05 -31.61 -9.69
CA SER A 327 -6.35 -32.01 -10.93
C SER A 327 -7.26 -32.78 -11.89
N LEU A 328 -7.21 -32.40 -13.18
CA LEU A 328 -7.94 -33.08 -14.26
C LEU A 328 -7.40 -34.48 -14.60
N VAL A 329 -6.23 -34.85 -14.07
CA VAL A 329 -5.55 -36.13 -14.30
C VAL A 329 -5.28 -36.79 -12.95
N ASP A 330 -5.30 -38.12 -12.87
CA ASP A 330 -5.00 -38.87 -11.65
C ASP A 330 -3.69 -38.38 -11.00
N ALA A 331 -3.79 -37.63 -9.90
CA ALA A 331 -2.64 -36.94 -9.30
C ALA A 331 -1.49 -37.90 -8.94
N SER A 332 -1.80 -39.16 -8.60
CA SER A 332 -0.81 -40.22 -8.33
C SER A 332 0.07 -40.60 -9.52
N LYS A 333 -0.34 -40.28 -10.76
CA LYS A 333 0.49 -40.45 -11.97
C LYS A 333 1.48 -39.30 -12.16
N VAL A 334 1.18 -38.12 -11.62
CA VAL A 334 1.94 -36.88 -11.83
C VAL A 334 2.82 -36.53 -10.64
N VAL A 335 2.39 -36.83 -9.41
CA VAL A 335 3.05 -36.43 -8.16
C VAL A 335 3.12 -37.61 -7.20
N ASN A 336 4.18 -37.67 -6.40
CA ASN A 336 4.16 -38.41 -5.14
C ASN A 336 3.67 -37.48 -4.02
N SER A 337 2.38 -37.57 -3.64
CA SER A 337 1.74 -36.68 -2.67
C SER A 337 2.48 -36.58 -1.33
N LYS A 338 3.22 -37.63 -0.93
CA LYS A 338 4.00 -37.65 0.32
C LYS A 338 5.32 -36.89 0.27
N THR A 339 5.87 -36.65 -0.91
CA THR A 339 7.20 -36.03 -1.08
C THR A 339 7.19 -34.80 -1.97
N GLY A 340 6.08 -34.45 -2.61
CA GLY A 340 5.98 -33.34 -3.57
C GLY A 340 6.82 -33.51 -4.85
N VAL A 341 7.45 -34.68 -5.06
CA VAL A 341 8.31 -34.92 -6.23
C VAL A 341 7.45 -35.25 -7.45
N LEU A 342 7.68 -34.56 -8.55
CA LEU A 342 6.95 -34.73 -9.80
C LEU A 342 7.49 -35.91 -10.63
N LYS A 343 6.58 -36.79 -11.04
CA LYS A 343 6.81 -37.84 -12.03
C LYS A 343 6.79 -37.20 -13.41
N ASN A 344 7.98 -36.98 -13.96
CA ASN A 344 8.18 -36.32 -15.25
C ASN A 344 7.98 -37.32 -16.42
N ASP A 345 6.80 -37.95 -16.45
CA ASP A 345 6.38 -38.91 -17.47
C ASP A 345 5.63 -38.16 -18.58
N ALA A 346 6.08 -38.29 -19.84
CA ALA A 346 5.65 -37.45 -20.97
C ALA A 346 4.16 -37.56 -21.38
N GLN A 347 3.35 -38.34 -20.65
CA GLN A 347 1.92 -38.55 -20.91
C GLN A 347 1.01 -37.67 -20.05
N ALA A 348 1.50 -37.12 -18.94
CA ALA A 348 0.68 -36.34 -18.00
C ALA A 348 1.43 -35.11 -17.48
N LEU A 349 0.88 -33.92 -17.73
CA LEU A 349 1.45 -32.65 -17.28
C LEU A 349 0.86 -32.24 -15.91
N PRO A 350 1.66 -31.66 -15.00
CA PRO A 350 1.17 -31.11 -13.75
C PRO A 350 0.36 -29.83 -13.95
N SER A 351 -0.66 -29.66 -13.11
CA SER A 351 -1.41 -28.41 -12.99
C SER A 351 -0.56 -27.30 -12.35
N GLU A 352 -0.92 -26.05 -12.58
CA GLU A 352 -0.23 -24.90 -11.96
C GLU A 352 -0.32 -24.96 -10.43
N ASN A 353 -1.47 -25.39 -9.88
CA ASN A 353 -1.64 -25.60 -8.44
C ASN A 353 -0.66 -26.64 -7.88
N ILE A 354 -0.45 -27.76 -8.57
CA ILE A 354 0.55 -28.78 -8.20
C ILE A 354 1.97 -28.21 -8.23
N LEU A 355 2.33 -27.45 -9.27
CA LEU A 355 3.65 -26.82 -9.38
C LEU A 355 3.89 -25.83 -8.24
N ARG A 356 2.89 -25.01 -7.88
CA ARG A 356 2.96 -24.05 -6.78
C ARG A 356 3.17 -24.72 -5.42
N VAL A 357 2.35 -25.73 -5.07
CA VAL A 357 2.52 -26.43 -3.78
C VAL A 357 3.84 -27.20 -3.73
N SER A 358 4.24 -27.87 -4.81
CA SER A 358 5.53 -28.58 -4.85
C SER A 358 6.71 -27.62 -4.63
N THR A 359 6.63 -26.41 -5.19
CA THR A 359 7.65 -25.36 -4.97
C THR A 359 7.67 -24.89 -3.52
N ALA A 360 6.51 -24.63 -2.91
CA ALA A 360 6.43 -24.22 -1.50
C ALA A 360 6.92 -25.31 -0.53
N LEU A 361 6.56 -26.58 -0.78
CA LEU A 361 7.01 -27.74 0.00
C LEU A 361 8.54 -27.93 -0.11
N ALA A 362 9.13 -27.61 -1.27
CA ALA A 362 10.59 -27.60 -1.45
C ALA A 362 11.27 -26.47 -0.63
N VAL A 363 10.67 -25.28 -0.56
CA VAL A 363 11.13 -24.17 0.29
C VAL A 363 11.07 -24.57 1.77
N HIS A 364 9.96 -25.17 2.23
CA HIS A 364 9.81 -25.69 3.59
C HIS A 364 10.91 -26.71 3.95
N HIS A 365 11.14 -27.71 3.11
CA HIS A 365 12.24 -28.67 3.34
C HIS A 365 13.63 -28.02 3.31
N ALA A 366 13.85 -26.98 2.50
CA ALA A 366 15.12 -26.26 2.49
C ALA A 366 15.32 -25.45 3.79
N ARG A 367 14.27 -24.78 4.31
CA ARG A 367 14.27 -24.09 5.62
C ARG A 367 14.56 -25.04 6.78
N GLN A 368 14.05 -26.27 6.70
CA GLN A 368 14.33 -27.34 7.67
C GLN A 368 15.74 -27.96 7.56
N GLY A 369 16.54 -27.55 6.57
CA GLY A 369 17.86 -28.14 6.31
C GLY A 369 17.83 -29.51 5.61
N ASN A 370 16.65 -29.98 5.15
CA ASN A 370 16.53 -31.20 4.34
C ASN A 370 16.83 -30.91 2.86
N LEU A 371 18.09 -30.50 2.62
CA LEU A 371 18.62 -30.12 1.31
C LEU A 371 18.42 -31.18 0.20
N PRO A 372 18.61 -32.50 0.42
CA PRO A 372 18.48 -33.47 -0.67
C PRO A 372 17.02 -33.65 -1.15
N THR A 373 16.03 -33.60 -0.26
CA THR A 373 14.62 -33.67 -0.69
C THR A 373 14.22 -32.39 -1.41
N ALA A 374 14.56 -31.22 -0.86
CA ALA A 374 14.31 -29.92 -1.49
C ALA A 374 14.89 -29.86 -2.92
N LEU A 375 16.15 -30.25 -3.11
CA LEU A 375 16.80 -30.31 -4.43
C LEU A 375 16.06 -31.27 -5.39
N SER A 376 15.65 -32.45 -4.91
CA SER A 376 14.90 -33.41 -5.74
C SER A 376 13.54 -32.86 -6.21
N ILE A 377 12.88 -32.07 -5.36
CA ILE A 377 11.60 -31.44 -5.71
C ILE A 377 11.84 -30.29 -6.70
N PHE A 378 12.71 -29.33 -6.38
CA PHE A 378 13.01 -28.18 -7.25
C PHE A 378 13.48 -28.61 -8.65
N THR A 379 14.36 -29.62 -8.74
CA THR A 379 14.79 -30.17 -10.04
C THR A 379 13.66 -30.87 -10.79
N SER A 380 12.75 -31.56 -10.09
CA SER A 380 11.55 -32.15 -10.71
C SER A 380 10.57 -31.10 -11.24
N VAL A 381 10.39 -29.98 -10.51
CA VAL A 381 9.56 -28.82 -10.90
C VAL A 381 10.18 -28.09 -12.10
N LEU A 382 11.49 -27.84 -12.08
CA LEU A 382 12.20 -27.21 -13.19
C LEU A 382 12.13 -28.06 -14.47
N LYS A 383 12.28 -29.39 -14.35
CA LYS A 383 12.12 -30.31 -15.49
C LYS A 383 10.69 -30.25 -16.03
N ALA A 384 9.68 -30.26 -15.17
CA ALA A 384 8.28 -30.20 -15.57
C ALA A 384 7.96 -28.88 -16.30
N ARG A 385 8.38 -27.73 -15.76
CA ARG A 385 8.21 -26.40 -16.38
C ARG A 385 8.87 -26.33 -17.76
N ARG A 386 10.06 -26.92 -17.92
CA ARG A 386 10.76 -26.99 -19.21
C ARG A 386 10.10 -27.89 -20.25
N SER A 387 9.31 -28.89 -19.81
CA SER A 387 8.55 -29.77 -20.70
C SER A 387 7.15 -29.25 -21.07
N LEU A 388 6.73 -28.08 -20.56
CA LEU A 388 5.44 -27.50 -20.90
C LEU A 388 5.36 -27.09 -22.38
N PRO A 389 4.19 -27.23 -23.02
CA PRO A 389 3.99 -26.81 -24.39
C PRO A 389 4.07 -25.27 -24.52
N PRO A 390 4.52 -24.74 -25.66
CA PRO A 390 4.38 -23.33 -25.97
C PRO A 390 2.88 -22.95 -26.06
N PRO A 391 2.53 -21.67 -25.85
CA PRO A 391 1.14 -21.22 -25.98
C PRO A 391 0.61 -21.48 -27.40
N PRO A 392 -0.65 -21.91 -27.56
CA PRO A 392 -1.25 -22.04 -28.89
C PRO A 392 -1.36 -20.66 -29.54
N PRO A 393 -1.28 -20.56 -30.89
CA PRO A 393 -1.16 -19.28 -31.60
C PRO A 393 -2.36 -18.33 -31.39
N ASP A 394 -3.53 -18.87 -31.04
CA ASP A 394 -4.76 -18.11 -30.78
C ASP A 394 -4.97 -17.76 -29.29
N ALA A 395 -4.05 -18.13 -28.39
CA ALA A 395 -4.14 -17.82 -26.96
C ALA A 395 -4.00 -16.31 -26.72
N LYS A 396 -5.12 -15.62 -26.53
CA LYS A 396 -5.12 -14.27 -25.98
C LYS A 396 -4.60 -14.33 -24.54
N PRO A 397 -3.53 -13.58 -24.19
CA PRO A 397 -3.07 -13.52 -22.81
C PRO A 397 -4.19 -12.96 -21.90
N PHE A 398 -4.29 -13.48 -20.68
CA PHE A 398 -5.17 -12.94 -19.66
C PHE A 398 -4.61 -11.60 -19.17
N VAL A 399 -5.00 -10.52 -19.85
CA VAL A 399 -4.61 -9.15 -19.49
C VAL A 399 -5.52 -8.67 -18.35
N LEU A 400 -4.95 -8.55 -17.15
CA LEU A 400 -5.56 -7.75 -16.09
C LEU A 400 -5.58 -6.28 -16.54
N PRO A 401 -6.66 -5.51 -16.30
CA PRO A 401 -6.71 -4.11 -16.69
C PRO A 401 -5.53 -3.33 -16.12
N SER A 402 -4.69 -2.75 -16.99
CA SER A 402 -3.51 -2.02 -16.56
C SER A 402 -3.90 -0.67 -15.93
N ILE A 403 -3.36 -0.40 -14.75
CA ILE A 403 -3.67 0.81 -13.98
C ILE A 403 -3.21 2.04 -14.79
N PRO A 404 -4.09 3.06 -15.02
CA PRO A 404 -3.71 4.26 -15.74
C PRO A 404 -2.51 4.96 -15.09
N LYS A 405 -1.46 5.23 -15.86
CA LYS A 405 -0.25 5.91 -15.36
C LYS A 405 -0.62 7.34 -14.91
N SER A 406 -0.25 7.71 -13.68
CA SER A 406 -0.36 9.08 -13.18
C SER A 406 0.52 10.01 -14.02
N THR A 407 -0.07 10.77 -14.93
CA THR A 407 0.62 11.77 -15.74
C THR A 407 1.03 12.99 -14.89
N ARG A 408 2.21 13.55 -15.15
CA ARG A 408 2.73 14.72 -14.42
C ARG A 408 1.98 16.03 -14.76
N ASP A 409 1.17 16.04 -15.81
CA ASP A 409 0.42 17.22 -16.25
C ASP A 409 -0.88 17.38 -15.45
N PRO A 410 -1.05 18.46 -14.67
CA PRO A 410 -2.20 18.60 -13.76
C PRO A 410 -3.54 18.71 -14.49
N PHE A 411 -3.57 19.26 -15.71
CA PHE A 411 -4.78 19.34 -16.53
C PHE A 411 -5.19 17.96 -17.10
N VAL A 412 -4.21 17.13 -17.48
CA VAL A 412 -4.46 15.77 -17.96
C VAL A 412 -4.90 14.87 -16.81
N SER A 413 -4.26 15.01 -15.63
CA SER A 413 -4.69 14.35 -14.39
C SER A 413 -6.16 14.70 -14.05
N LEU A 414 -6.52 15.99 -13.99
CA LEU A 414 -7.91 16.40 -13.72
C LEU A 414 -8.91 15.87 -14.76
N PHE A 415 -8.57 15.89 -16.05
CA PHE A 415 -9.44 15.34 -17.09
C PHE A 415 -9.60 13.81 -16.97
N ASN A 416 -8.52 13.10 -16.62
CA ASN A 416 -8.56 11.66 -16.37
C ASN A 416 -9.37 11.32 -15.10
N SER A 417 -9.27 12.11 -14.02
CA SER A 417 -10.11 11.96 -12.82
C SER A 417 -11.60 12.20 -13.10
N ILE A 418 -11.93 13.13 -14.00
CA ILE A 418 -13.32 13.34 -14.45
C ILE A 418 -13.79 12.19 -15.35
N LYS A 419 -12.91 11.66 -16.22
CA LYS A 419 -13.23 10.52 -17.09
C LYS A 419 -13.46 9.22 -16.31
N THR A 420 -12.64 8.95 -15.29
CA THR A 420 -12.84 7.82 -14.37
C THR A 420 -14.15 7.98 -13.59
N MET A 421 -14.48 9.18 -13.11
CA MET A 421 -15.79 9.46 -12.50
C MET A 421 -17.02 9.18 -13.40
N LEU A 422 -16.84 9.14 -14.72
CA LEU A 422 -17.93 8.90 -15.68
C LEU A 422 -18.00 7.45 -16.19
N VAL A 423 -16.97 6.63 -15.97
CA VAL A 423 -16.91 5.24 -16.43
C VAL A 423 -16.86 4.35 -15.20
N PRO A 424 -17.90 3.57 -14.87
CA PRO A 424 -17.88 2.74 -13.67
C PRO A 424 -16.77 1.69 -13.75
N ALA A 425 -16.07 1.46 -12.64
CA ALA A 425 -15.10 0.36 -12.56
C ALA A 425 -15.80 -1.00 -12.70
N GLU A 426 -15.36 -1.80 -13.69
CA GLU A 426 -15.85 -3.16 -13.88
C GLU A 426 -15.08 -4.13 -12.97
N TYR A 427 -15.79 -5.05 -12.31
CA TYR A 427 -15.13 -6.07 -11.49
C TYR A 427 -14.42 -7.06 -12.43
N PRO A 428 -13.11 -7.35 -12.23
CA PRO A 428 -12.32 -8.11 -13.20
C PRO A 428 -12.89 -9.52 -13.40
N PRO A 429 -12.65 -10.15 -14.56
CA PRO A 429 -13.02 -11.55 -14.77
C PRO A 429 -12.37 -12.46 -13.71
N PRO A 430 -12.97 -13.64 -13.43
CA PRO A 430 -12.36 -14.63 -12.54
C PRO A 430 -10.95 -14.98 -13.00
N LEU A 431 -10.04 -15.14 -12.04
CA LEU A 431 -8.73 -15.73 -12.32
C LEU A 431 -8.90 -17.21 -12.68
N PRO A 432 -8.00 -17.78 -13.50
CA PRO A 432 -8.02 -19.22 -13.76
C PRO A 432 -7.72 -20.00 -12.49
N SER A 433 -8.48 -21.08 -12.28
CA SER A 433 -8.38 -21.95 -11.10
C SER A 433 -7.02 -22.62 -10.94
N GLY A 434 -6.23 -22.76 -12.02
CA GLY A 434 -4.88 -23.35 -11.96
C GLY A 434 -4.87 -24.88 -11.87
N ASP A 435 -6.03 -25.51 -12.05
CA ASP A 435 -6.22 -26.97 -12.13
C ASP A 435 -5.85 -27.54 -13.52
N GLU A 436 -5.74 -26.68 -14.53
CA GLU A 436 -5.17 -26.97 -15.85
C GLU A 436 -3.63 -26.86 -15.85
N PRO A 437 -2.92 -27.58 -16.75
CA PRO A 437 -1.48 -27.43 -16.91
C PRO A 437 -1.13 -26.06 -17.52
N PRO A 438 -0.14 -25.33 -16.99
CA PRO A 438 0.26 -24.03 -17.51
C PRO A 438 0.94 -24.15 -18.89
N VAL A 439 0.89 -23.06 -19.66
CA VAL A 439 1.61 -22.92 -20.94
C VAL A 439 2.91 -22.14 -20.75
N ARG A 440 3.93 -22.44 -21.57
CA ARG A 440 5.26 -21.82 -21.47
C ARG A 440 5.28 -20.40 -22.07
N THR A 441 4.87 -19.41 -21.29
CA THR A 441 4.95 -17.99 -21.64
C THR A 441 6.38 -17.45 -21.54
N PRO A 442 6.73 -16.29 -22.18
CA PRO A 442 8.02 -15.64 -21.91
C PRO A 442 8.21 -15.32 -20.42
N THR A 443 7.12 -15.09 -19.69
CA THR A 443 7.14 -14.81 -18.25
C THR A 443 7.52 -16.04 -17.41
N SER A 444 7.36 -17.28 -17.93
CA SER A 444 7.74 -18.49 -17.21
C SER A 444 9.26 -18.67 -17.14
N ALA A 445 10.04 -18.02 -18.00
CA ALA A 445 11.50 -18.02 -17.92
C ALA A 445 12.02 -17.34 -16.64
N CYS A 446 11.32 -16.31 -16.15
CA CYS A 446 11.60 -15.69 -14.85
C CYS A 446 11.36 -16.66 -13.68
N GLU A 447 10.32 -17.47 -13.77
CA GLU A 447 10.00 -18.49 -12.76
C GLU A 447 10.98 -19.68 -12.83
N GLU A 448 11.46 -20.05 -14.03
CA GLU A 448 12.60 -20.97 -14.19
C GLU A 448 13.89 -20.41 -13.56
N ALA A 449 14.19 -19.13 -13.76
CA ALA A 449 15.35 -18.47 -13.15
C ALA A 449 15.27 -18.46 -11.61
N GLY A 450 14.10 -18.19 -11.04
CA GLY A 450 13.88 -18.29 -9.58
C GLY A 450 14.15 -19.70 -9.04
N LEU A 451 13.65 -20.75 -9.73
CA LEU A 451 13.94 -22.14 -9.38
C LEU A 451 15.44 -22.49 -9.51
N MET A 452 16.10 -21.99 -10.55
CA MET A 452 17.54 -22.18 -10.74
C MET A 452 18.37 -21.50 -9.65
N THR A 453 17.92 -20.35 -9.12
CA THR A 453 18.55 -19.67 -7.98
C THR A 453 18.50 -20.53 -6.73
N TYR A 454 17.33 -21.07 -6.37
CA TYR A 454 17.20 -22.00 -5.22
C TYR A 454 18.04 -23.28 -5.39
N ILE A 455 18.07 -23.85 -6.60
CA ILE A 455 18.92 -25.02 -6.91
C ILE A 455 20.40 -24.65 -6.74
N GLY A 456 20.83 -23.49 -7.22
CA GLY A 456 22.18 -22.96 -7.08
C GLY A 456 22.59 -22.79 -5.61
N GLU A 457 21.75 -22.18 -4.79
CA GLU A 457 21.94 -22.06 -3.33
C GLU A 457 22.14 -23.42 -2.67
N ILE A 458 21.24 -24.38 -2.93
CA ILE A 458 21.29 -25.70 -2.29
C ILE A 458 22.53 -26.48 -2.74
N ILE A 459 22.90 -26.44 -4.01
CA ILE A 459 24.12 -27.08 -4.53
C ILE A 459 25.37 -26.44 -3.91
N TYR A 460 25.41 -25.10 -3.82
CA TYR A 460 26.52 -24.35 -3.22
C TYR A 460 26.70 -24.72 -1.73
N ALA A 461 25.60 -24.85 -0.99
CA ALA A 461 25.62 -25.18 0.42
C ALA A 461 25.95 -26.67 0.71
N SER A 462 25.55 -27.58 -0.17
CA SER A 462 25.60 -29.04 0.10
C SER A 462 26.76 -29.79 -0.53
N SER A 463 27.10 -29.51 -1.80
CA SER A 463 27.89 -30.46 -2.62
C SER A 463 29.05 -29.81 -3.36
N SER A 464 28.83 -28.71 -4.10
CA SER A 464 29.89 -28.02 -4.83
C SER A 464 29.60 -26.54 -4.99
N ARG A 465 30.50 -25.72 -4.44
CA ARG A 465 30.38 -24.25 -4.49
C ARG A 465 30.52 -23.70 -5.90
N GLU A 466 31.45 -24.23 -6.70
CA GLU A 466 31.60 -23.77 -8.09
C GLU A 466 30.38 -24.14 -8.95
N ALA A 467 29.80 -25.33 -8.72
CA ALA A 467 28.60 -25.75 -9.45
C ALA A 467 27.37 -24.92 -9.05
N GLY A 468 27.13 -24.72 -7.74
CA GLY A 468 26.00 -23.91 -7.28
C GLY A 468 26.11 -22.44 -7.68
N LEU A 469 27.35 -21.92 -7.71
CA LEU A 469 27.64 -20.60 -8.26
C LEU A 469 27.31 -20.52 -9.77
N ALA A 470 27.70 -21.53 -10.57
CA ALA A 470 27.38 -21.57 -12.00
C ALA A 470 25.86 -21.57 -12.25
N TRP A 471 25.09 -22.40 -11.53
CA TRP A 471 23.62 -22.38 -11.58
C TRP A 471 23.03 -20.99 -11.25
N THR A 472 23.64 -20.27 -10.31
CA THR A 472 23.20 -18.91 -9.92
C THR A 472 23.55 -17.88 -11.00
N ARG A 473 24.67 -18.02 -11.70
CA ARG A 473 25.00 -17.17 -12.87
C ARG A 473 24.00 -17.40 -14.01
N ASP A 474 23.76 -18.66 -14.36
CA ASP A 474 22.82 -19.02 -15.43
C ASP A 474 21.40 -18.53 -15.13
N ALA A 475 20.99 -18.52 -13.85
CA ALA A 475 19.72 -17.95 -13.40
C ALA A 475 19.65 -16.43 -13.60
N VAL A 476 20.70 -15.69 -13.22
CA VAL A 476 20.80 -14.23 -13.41
C VAL A 476 20.84 -13.87 -14.90
N ASP A 477 21.57 -14.63 -15.72
CA ASP A 477 21.63 -14.44 -17.17
C ASP A 477 20.26 -14.62 -17.82
N MET A 478 19.51 -15.66 -17.41
CA MET A 478 18.14 -15.92 -17.87
C MET A 478 17.14 -14.85 -17.44
N ALA A 479 17.24 -14.36 -16.20
CA ALA A 479 16.37 -13.29 -15.71
C ALA A 479 16.66 -11.96 -16.42
N GLU A 480 17.93 -11.62 -16.65
CA GLU A 480 18.34 -10.40 -17.36
C GLU A 480 17.86 -10.42 -18.82
N SER A 481 18.09 -11.51 -19.57
CA SER A 481 17.62 -11.60 -20.95
C SER A 481 16.10 -11.47 -21.04
N THR A 482 15.36 -12.13 -20.14
CA THR A 482 13.90 -12.09 -20.13
C THR A 482 13.36 -10.69 -19.82
N ILE A 483 13.97 -9.94 -18.90
CA ILE A 483 13.58 -8.55 -18.63
C ILE A 483 13.82 -7.64 -19.84
N LEU A 484 14.92 -7.84 -20.57
CA LEU A 484 15.23 -7.08 -21.77
C LEU A 484 14.24 -7.37 -22.91
N GLU A 485 13.83 -8.63 -23.09
CA GLU A 485 12.80 -9.04 -24.05
C GLU A 485 11.41 -8.50 -23.66
N LEU A 486 11.03 -8.57 -22.38
CA LEU A 486 9.78 -8.01 -21.85
C LEU A 486 9.73 -6.47 -21.90
N GLY A 487 10.87 -5.80 -22.06
CA GLY A 487 10.99 -4.33 -22.08
C GLY A 487 10.20 -3.62 -23.18
N GLY A 488 9.71 -4.35 -24.20
CA GLY A 488 8.83 -3.85 -25.26
C GLY A 488 7.31 -3.98 -25.00
N LEU A 489 6.89 -4.67 -23.93
CA LEU A 489 5.48 -4.88 -23.60
C LEU A 489 5.05 -3.96 -22.45
N GLU A 490 3.86 -3.35 -22.54
CA GLU A 490 3.38 -2.38 -21.53
C GLU A 490 2.93 -3.02 -20.19
N ASP A 491 3.04 -4.33 -20.04
CA ASP A 491 2.50 -5.08 -18.91
C ASP A 491 3.50 -5.15 -17.74
N ARG A 492 3.16 -4.50 -16.62
CA ARG A 492 4.05 -4.29 -15.46
C ARG A 492 4.24 -5.53 -14.59
N ASN A 493 3.19 -6.33 -14.42
CA ASN A 493 3.17 -7.44 -13.49
C ASN A 493 4.25 -8.52 -13.78
N PRO A 494 4.43 -9.01 -15.03
CA PRO A 494 5.47 -9.99 -15.31
C PRO A 494 6.89 -9.42 -15.20
N ARG A 495 7.07 -8.14 -15.56
CA ARG A 495 8.36 -7.44 -15.46
C ARG A 495 8.82 -7.31 -14.00
N HIS A 496 7.91 -6.91 -13.11
CA HIS A 496 8.20 -6.75 -11.67
C HIS A 496 8.63 -8.07 -11.02
N ARG A 497 7.90 -9.18 -11.25
CA ARG A 497 8.31 -10.53 -10.78
C ARG A 497 9.70 -10.93 -11.28
N CYS A 498 10.01 -10.62 -12.53
CA CYS A 498 11.31 -10.93 -13.10
C CYS A 498 12.43 -10.09 -12.46
N ALA A 499 12.16 -8.80 -12.18
CA ALA A 499 13.08 -7.91 -11.47
C ALA A 499 13.33 -8.38 -10.03
N GLU A 500 12.31 -8.89 -9.33
CA GLU A 500 12.46 -9.53 -8.01
C GLU A 500 13.36 -10.77 -8.08
N CYS A 501 13.12 -11.67 -9.04
CA CYS A 501 13.96 -12.85 -9.26
C CYS A 501 15.42 -12.49 -9.60
N LEU A 502 15.63 -11.47 -10.46
CA LEU A 502 16.95 -10.96 -10.81
C LEU A 502 17.65 -10.36 -9.58
N ARG A 503 16.94 -9.58 -8.76
CA ARG A 503 17.47 -8.99 -7.53
C ARG A 503 17.95 -10.07 -6.56
N VAL A 504 17.11 -11.05 -6.26
CA VAL A 504 17.44 -12.18 -5.37
C VAL A 504 18.63 -12.96 -5.93
N GLY A 505 18.66 -13.26 -7.24
CA GLY A 505 19.79 -13.92 -7.89
C GLY A 505 21.12 -13.15 -7.77
N LEU A 506 21.11 -11.82 -7.94
CA LEU A 506 22.28 -10.96 -7.79
C LEU A 506 22.76 -10.85 -6.33
N GLU A 507 21.84 -10.71 -5.37
CA GLU A 507 22.15 -10.69 -3.93
C GLU A 507 22.74 -12.03 -3.45
N ASN A 508 22.21 -13.15 -3.95
CA ASN A 508 22.73 -14.49 -3.71
C ASN A 508 24.12 -14.71 -4.32
N TRP A 509 24.30 -14.37 -5.60
CA TRP A 509 25.61 -14.45 -6.27
C TRP A 509 26.66 -13.62 -5.51
N LYS A 510 26.30 -12.41 -5.08
CA LYS A 510 27.17 -11.53 -4.29
C LYS A 510 27.57 -12.14 -2.95
N THR A 511 26.63 -12.81 -2.29
CA THR A 511 26.87 -13.53 -1.03
C THR A 511 27.79 -14.74 -1.22
N MET A 512 27.56 -15.54 -2.27
CA MET A 512 28.39 -16.71 -2.61
C MET A 512 29.83 -16.31 -2.95
N VAL A 513 30.03 -15.29 -3.79
CA VAL A 513 31.37 -14.79 -4.16
C VAL A 513 32.07 -14.16 -2.97
N SER A 514 31.36 -13.38 -2.13
CA SER A 514 31.96 -12.80 -0.92
C SER A 514 32.45 -13.87 0.05
N ARG A 515 31.71 -14.99 0.20
CA ARG A 515 32.15 -16.16 0.99
C ARG A 515 33.37 -16.84 0.37
N LEU A 516 33.44 -16.97 -0.96
CA LEU A 516 34.59 -17.55 -1.67
C LEU A 516 35.86 -16.68 -1.56
N VAL A 517 35.75 -15.36 -1.75
CA VAL A 517 36.87 -14.42 -1.52
C VAL A 517 37.39 -14.53 -0.08
N ALA A 518 36.48 -14.50 0.91
CA ALA A 518 36.84 -14.60 2.32
C ALA A 518 37.46 -15.96 2.70
N GLN A 519 37.16 -17.04 1.96
CA GLN A 519 37.84 -18.32 2.13
C GLN A 519 39.21 -18.34 1.44
N ALA A 520 39.31 -17.86 0.20
CA ALA A 520 40.59 -17.78 -0.52
C ALA A 520 41.62 -16.91 0.22
N GLU A 521 41.19 -15.80 0.85
CA GLU A 521 42.02 -15.00 1.77
C GLU A 521 42.57 -15.80 2.95
N ARG A 522 41.75 -16.68 3.56
CA ARG A 522 42.19 -17.51 4.70
C ARG A 522 43.18 -18.57 4.23
N GLU A 523 42.87 -19.27 3.14
CA GLU A 523 43.74 -20.31 2.58
C GLU A 523 45.08 -19.76 2.07
N GLU A 524 45.11 -18.52 1.56
CA GLU A 524 46.35 -17.83 1.23
C GLU A 524 47.15 -17.48 2.49
N ARG A 525 46.52 -16.94 3.55
CA ARG A 525 47.22 -16.68 4.83
C ARG A 525 47.77 -17.96 5.46
N GLU A 526 46.99 -19.03 5.47
CA GLU A 526 47.45 -20.35 5.92
C GLU A 526 48.57 -20.91 5.04
N SER A 527 48.55 -20.70 3.71
CA SER A 527 49.63 -21.16 2.84
C SER A 527 50.90 -20.32 3.00
N ILE A 528 50.79 -19.02 3.27
CA ILE A 528 51.91 -18.15 3.67
C ILE A 528 52.54 -18.65 4.98
N GLU A 529 51.73 -19.01 5.99
CA GLU A 529 52.23 -19.55 7.26
C GLU A 529 52.88 -20.93 7.08
N LYS A 530 52.24 -21.85 6.35
CA LYS A 530 52.80 -23.17 6.05
C LYS A 530 54.09 -23.07 5.20
N ALA A 531 54.17 -22.12 4.27
CA ALA A 531 55.36 -21.88 3.45
C ALA A 531 56.55 -21.36 4.27
N LYS A 532 56.33 -20.55 5.31
CA LYS A 532 57.41 -20.14 6.25
C LYS A 532 58.02 -21.32 7.02
N HIS A 533 57.31 -22.44 7.12
CA HIS A 533 57.77 -23.65 7.81
C HIS A 533 58.20 -24.79 6.87
N ALA A 534 58.09 -24.61 5.54
CA ALA A 534 58.40 -25.64 4.55
C ALA A 534 59.77 -25.41 3.87
N TRP A 535 60.68 -26.37 3.98
CA TRP A 535 62.06 -26.22 3.48
C TRP A 535 62.17 -26.24 1.94
N PHE A 536 61.26 -26.90 1.22
CA PHE A 536 61.18 -26.87 -0.25
C PHE A 536 59.73 -27.02 -0.74
N GLY A 537 59.39 -26.33 -1.85
CA GLY A 537 58.19 -26.60 -2.66
C GLY A 537 56.94 -25.75 -2.39
N GLY A 538 56.89 -24.97 -1.30
CA GLY A 538 55.68 -24.21 -0.92
C GLY A 538 55.27 -23.06 -1.85
N GLU A 539 56.23 -22.49 -2.60
CA GLU A 539 56.03 -21.29 -3.43
C GLU A 539 54.95 -21.48 -4.51
N LYS A 540 54.97 -22.60 -5.25
CA LYS A 540 53.97 -22.90 -6.29
C LYS A 540 52.55 -23.04 -5.73
N GLN A 541 52.41 -23.53 -4.50
CA GLN A 541 51.10 -23.68 -3.85
C GLN A 541 50.56 -22.33 -3.38
N LEU A 542 51.45 -21.44 -2.93
CA LEU A 542 51.14 -20.06 -2.56
C LEU A 542 50.73 -19.24 -3.79
N GLU A 543 51.47 -19.35 -4.91
CA GLU A 543 51.10 -18.72 -6.19
C GLU A 543 49.72 -19.19 -6.67
N ALA A 544 49.45 -20.49 -6.63
CA ALA A 544 48.15 -21.04 -7.02
C ALA A 544 47.00 -20.48 -6.16
N LYS A 545 47.18 -20.36 -4.84
CA LYS A 545 46.18 -19.78 -3.94
C LYS A 545 46.00 -18.27 -4.11
N ALA A 546 47.07 -17.54 -4.38
CA ALA A 546 46.99 -16.12 -4.71
C ALA A 546 46.29 -15.87 -6.06
N LEU A 547 46.46 -16.76 -7.05
CA LEU A 547 45.72 -16.73 -8.32
C LEU A 547 44.22 -17.05 -8.12
N GLU A 548 43.91 -18.02 -7.26
CA GLU A 548 42.54 -18.36 -6.88
C GLU A 548 41.83 -17.18 -6.19
N ARG A 549 42.49 -16.49 -5.26
CA ARG A 549 41.94 -15.26 -4.64
C ARG A 549 41.66 -14.18 -5.70
N LYS A 550 42.63 -13.91 -6.59
CA LYS A 550 42.48 -12.92 -7.67
C LYS A 550 41.32 -13.24 -8.63
N ARG A 551 41.05 -14.53 -8.90
CA ARG A 551 39.89 -14.97 -9.69
C ARG A 551 38.57 -14.54 -9.03
N TRP A 552 38.41 -14.82 -7.74
CA TRP A 552 37.20 -14.46 -7.01
C TRP A 552 37.06 -12.94 -6.78
N GLU A 553 38.17 -12.23 -6.58
CA GLU A 553 38.19 -10.75 -6.55
C GLU A 553 37.74 -10.15 -7.89
N ALA A 554 38.23 -10.67 -9.02
CA ALA A 554 37.83 -10.20 -10.35
C ALA A 554 36.34 -10.46 -10.62
N GLU A 555 35.82 -11.62 -10.24
CA GLU A 555 34.38 -11.92 -10.36
C GLU A 555 33.53 -10.97 -9.51
N ARG A 556 33.95 -10.67 -8.27
CA ARG A 556 33.27 -9.69 -7.41
C ARG A 556 33.19 -8.31 -8.07
N LEU A 557 34.27 -7.85 -8.71
CA LEU A 557 34.30 -6.56 -9.42
C LEU A 557 33.37 -6.54 -10.63
N ILE A 558 33.32 -7.63 -11.42
CA ILE A 558 32.38 -7.79 -12.54
C ILE A 558 30.93 -7.75 -12.03
N LEU A 559 30.64 -8.43 -10.93
CA LEU A 559 29.31 -8.46 -10.33
C LEU A 559 28.90 -7.09 -9.76
N ASP A 560 29.77 -6.40 -9.03
CA ASP A 560 29.47 -5.05 -8.50
C ASP A 560 29.27 -4.01 -9.62
N ASP A 561 29.88 -4.18 -10.80
CA ASP A 561 29.59 -3.37 -12.00
C ASP A 561 28.25 -3.75 -12.67
N ARG A 562 27.97 -5.06 -12.79
CA ARG A 562 26.69 -5.57 -13.34
C ARG A 562 25.50 -5.13 -12.48
N ILE A 563 25.61 -5.21 -11.16
CA ILE A 563 24.59 -4.72 -10.21
C ILE A 563 24.32 -3.23 -10.42
N LYS A 564 25.36 -2.39 -10.56
CA LYS A 564 25.18 -0.94 -10.81
C LYS A 564 24.46 -0.64 -12.13
N LYS A 565 24.71 -1.45 -13.17
CA LYS A 565 24.05 -1.31 -14.48
C LYS A 565 22.58 -1.73 -14.44
N LEU A 566 22.26 -2.79 -13.69
CA LEU A 566 20.91 -3.32 -13.56
C LEU A 566 20.07 -2.61 -12.50
N TRP A 567 20.69 -1.91 -11.56
CA TRP A 567 20.02 -1.18 -10.47
C TRP A 567 18.86 -0.29 -10.95
N PRO A 568 18.98 0.53 -12.01
CA PRO A 568 17.87 1.38 -12.47
C PRO A 568 16.71 0.59 -13.10
N ILE A 569 16.94 -0.66 -13.51
CA ILE A 569 15.91 -1.55 -14.08
C ILE A 569 15.16 -2.28 -12.95
N ILE A 570 15.83 -2.52 -11.82
CA ILE A 570 15.28 -3.19 -10.62
C ILE A 570 14.58 -2.17 -9.70
N ASP A 571 15.27 -1.13 -9.26
CA ASP A 571 14.75 -0.10 -8.34
C ASP A 571 13.86 0.94 -9.04
N GLY A 572 13.91 1.03 -10.37
CA GLY A 572 13.17 2.02 -11.16
C GLY A 572 11.64 1.98 -11.01
N GLU A 573 11.10 0.90 -10.44
CA GLU A 573 9.68 0.75 -10.11
C GLU A 573 9.40 0.50 -8.61
N SER A 574 10.41 0.25 -7.77
CA SER A 574 10.29 -0.28 -6.39
C SER A 574 11.13 0.49 -5.35
N GLY A 575 11.03 1.82 -5.31
CA GLY A 575 11.94 2.69 -4.53
C GLY A 575 11.92 2.54 -2.99
N LEU A 576 11.08 1.69 -2.40
CA LEU A 576 10.98 1.49 -0.94
C LEU A 576 10.73 0.03 -0.47
N GLU A 577 10.70 -0.98 -1.36
CA GLU A 577 10.48 -2.39 -1.01
C GLU A 577 11.73 -3.07 -0.39
N GLY A 578 12.38 -2.39 0.55
CA GLY A 578 13.56 -2.88 1.28
C GLY A 578 13.24 -3.84 2.43
N ILE A 579 11.97 -4.22 2.64
CA ILE A 579 11.52 -5.04 3.78
C ILE A 579 10.44 -6.05 3.33
N ALA A 580 10.81 -7.00 2.46
CA ALA A 580 10.04 -8.20 2.20
C ALA A 580 10.65 -9.41 2.96
N PRO A 581 9.85 -10.24 3.67
CA PRO A 581 10.37 -11.23 4.63
C PRO A 581 10.92 -12.53 4.01
N ASN A 582 11.20 -12.56 2.70
CA ASN A 582 11.69 -13.74 1.97
C ASN A 582 13.15 -13.57 1.47
N SER A 583 13.93 -12.71 2.11
CA SER A 583 15.38 -12.67 1.94
C SER A 583 16.02 -14.00 2.35
N SER A 584 16.66 -14.70 1.40
CA SER A 584 17.60 -15.83 1.57
C SER A 584 17.21 -16.93 2.59
N LEU A 585 17.24 -18.20 2.16
CA LEU A 585 17.10 -19.35 3.06
C LEU A 585 18.18 -19.40 4.17
N PHE A 586 19.24 -18.59 4.03
CA PHE A 586 20.33 -18.45 5.00
C PHE A 586 20.69 -16.97 5.21
N VAL A 587 19.97 -16.30 6.11
CA VAL A 587 20.47 -15.13 6.87
C VAL A 587 20.74 -15.59 8.31
#